data_AF-A0A7V5C1W2-F1
#
_entry.id   AF-A0A7V5C1W2-F1
#
_cell.length_a   1.000
_cell.length_b   1.000
_cell.length_c   1.000
_cell.angle_alpha   90.00
_cell.angle_beta   90.00
_cell.angle_gamma   90.00
#
_symmetry.space_group_name_H-M   'P 1'
#
loop_
_entity.id
_entity.type
_entity.pdbx_description
1 polymer ?
#
loop_
_entity_poly.entity_id
_entity_poly.type
_entity_poly.pdbx_seq_one_letter_code
_entity_poly.pdbx_strand_id
1 'polypeptide(L)'
;MILNTMPLDLERLPPVDPTSPVPLYHQIKLVVLEAIGRGLLRPGERLPTEHELCELLGVSRTPTTRALGELADEGVLIRMRRRGTFVNPHWAPRADPHELRIVVSDPTTAERIRATPVPDVRLNVAVVEYGELHRTLTRAVGEGRAPDLALIDEVWIADFAHAGFLVPLDELDPDWIAREYRRDFVAAFVRDREYEGRIYAVPEEINLGGLWLRRDLLERVGGRPPESWSDLLRLARDLQATLPRGHDAFMAPGGYAAAETTTYTLATVLASNGAAVIDDGRVVLDSGAAVEALRLYRRLVEHGTMSPDVVAHDWLEAPRALGGGRAAMTLGGSYEAEVIADAAGIPLRALWRRFAFLPFPEGPRGQAGPVAGGMAYTVFRQSADPAAAMRVIEHLTTTPLLAARAHGRPLIPPRRSAMALAASESDFVAAMVQRFDRVTTRPAIPHYHMVSIQLQHMVEAVITGTLRPAAAAERTAEVISAITGLPVVHASTSQQAS
;
A
#
# COMPACT_ATOMS: atom_id res chain seq x y z
N MET A 1 -35.61 24.79 34.54
CA MET A 1 -34.56 24.09 35.31
C MET A 1 -33.23 24.41 34.65
N ILE A 2 -32.43 25.26 35.29
CA ILE A 2 -31.04 25.50 34.91
C ILE A 2 -30.30 24.23 35.34
N LEU A 3 -29.87 23.40 34.38
CA LEU A 3 -28.95 22.31 34.65
C LEU A 3 -27.60 22.95 34.98
N ASN A 4 -27.35 23.09 36.27
CA ASN A 4 -26.05 23.39 36.83
C ASN A 4 -25.14 22.20 36.49
N THR A 5 -24.41 22.28 35.38
CA THR A 5 -23.35 21.33 35.05
C THR A 5 -22.32 21.42 36.16
N MET A 6 -22.17 20.34 36.92
CA MET A 6 -21.13 20.22 37.94
C MET A 6 -19.76 20.53 37.31
N PRO A 7 -18.86 21.21 38.03
CA PRO A 7 -17.49 21.35 37.56
C PRO A 7 -16.92 19.95 37.39
N LEU A 8 -16.38 19.70 36.21
CA LEU A 8 -15.67 18.48 35.87
C LEU A 8 -14.62 18.22 36.98
N ASP A 9 -14.67 17.07 37.65
CA ASP A 9 -13.79 16.73 38.78
C ASP A 9 -12.37 16.35 38.27
N LEU A 10 -11.78 17.26 37.48
CA LEU A 10 -10.44 17.16 36.90
C LEU A 10 -9.35 17.33 37.98
N GLU A 11 -9.70 17.78 39.19
CA GLU A 11 -8.81 17.81 40.36
C GLU A 11 -8.31 16.41 40.76
N ARG A 12 -8.96 15.35 40.28
CA ARG A 12 -8.56 13.94 40.48
C ARG A 12 -7.56 13.41 39.45
N LEU A 13 -7.12 14.24 38.50
CA LEU A 13 -6.15 13.86 37.47
C LEU A 13 -4.73 14.29 37.87
N PRO A 14 -3.70 13.63 37.33
CA PRO A 14 -2.31 14.00 37.62
C PRO A 14 -2.07 15.48 37.24
N PRO A 15 -1.45 16.29 38.12
CA PRO A 15 -1.17 17.68 37.81
C PRO A 15 -0.13 17.80 36.70
N VAL A 16 -0.27 18.83 35.87
CA VAL A 16 0.76 19.20 34.89
C VAL A 16 1.97 19.82 35.60
N ASP A 17 3.17 19.40 35.21
CA ASP A 17 4.45 19.82 35.80
C ASP A 17 5.30 20.58 34.76
N PRO A 18 5.43 21.91 34.89
CA PRO A 18 6.26 22.73 33.99
C PRO A 18 7.77 22.43 34.07
N THR A 19 8.23 21.74 35.12
CA THR A 19 9.64 21.39 35.34
C THR A 19 10.00 20.01 34.79
N SER A 20 9.00 19.23 34.40
CA SER A 20 9.16 17.93 33.76
C SER A 20 9.84 18.07 32.38
N PRO A 21 10.67 17.09 31.95
CA PRO A 21 11.21 17.04 30.59
C PRO A 21 10.12 16.83 29.51
N VAL A 22 8.89 16.48 29.90
CA VAL A 22 7.76 16.31 28.98
C VAL A 22 7.15 17.67 28.63
N PRO A 23 6.99 18.04 27.34
CA PRO A 23 6.40 19.33 26.96
C PRO A 23 4.98 19.56 27.53
N LEU A 24 4.70 20.78 28.01
CA LEU A 24 3.41 21.11 28.65
C LEU A 24 2.18 20.79 27.80
N TYR A 25 2.22 21.05 26.49
CA TYR A 25 1.09 20.73 25.61
C TYR A 25 0.80 19.22 25.60
N HIS A 26 1.85 18.38 25.64
CA HIS A 26 1.72 16.93 25.65
C HIS A 26 1.11 16.44 26.98
N GLN A 27 1.53 17.02 28.10
CA GLN A 27 0.93 16.72 29.40
C GLN A 27 -0.57 17.07 29.44
N ILE A 28 -0.97 18.21 28.87
CA ILE A 28 -2.39 18.62 28.76
C ILE A 28 -3.18 17.61 27.92
N LYS A 29 -2.61 17.07 26.84
CA LYS A 29 -3.27 16.02 26.03
C LYS A 29 -3.56 14.78 26.88
N LEU A 30 -2.57 14.32 27.66
CA LEU A 30 -2.73 13.15 28.52
C LEU A 30 -3.82 13.35 29.58
N VAL A 31 -3.92 14.56 30.17
CA VAL A 31 -5.00 14.89 31.12
C VAL A 31 -6.37 14.77 30.46
N VAL A 32 -6.55 15.32 29.26
CA VAL A 32 -7.83 15.24 28.53
C VAL A 32 -8.16 13.79 28.15
N LEU A 33 -7.18 13.02 27.66
CA LEU A 33 -7.36 11.62 27.31
C LEU A 33 -7.72 10.75 28.53
N GLU A 34 -7.06 10.96 29.66
CA GLU A 34 -7.34 10.27 30.93
C GLU A 34 -8.74 10.62 31.46
N ALA A 35 -9.16 11.89 31.32
CA ALA A 35 -10.51 12.32 31.67
C ALA A 35 -11.57 11.57 30.86
N ILE A 36 -11.34 11.38 29.55
CA ILE A 36 -12.26 10.59 28.71
C ILE A 36 -12.15 9.09 29.05
N GLY A 37 -10.94 8.58 29.28
CA GLY A 37 -10.64 7.21 29.71
C GLY A 37 -11.39 6.78 30.96
N ARG A 38 -11.42 7.66 31.97
CA ARG A 38 -12.15 7.45 33.23
C ARG A 38 -13.65 7.73 33.14
N GLY A 39 -14.15 8.13 31.97
CA GLY A 39 -15.55 8.50 31.76
C GLY A 39 -15.97 9.80 32.45
N LEU A 40 -15.00 10.65 32.85
CA LEU A 40 -15.23 11.99 33.38
C LEU A 40 -15.66 12.97 32.26
N LEU A 41 -15.17 12.72 31.04
CA LEU A 41 -15.69 13.29 29.80
C LEU A 41 -16.27 12.14 28.96
N ARG A 42 -17.52 12.23 28.53
CA ARG A 42 -18.15 11.19 27.71
C ARG A 42 -18.07 11.53 26.22
N PRO A 43 -18.08 10.53 25.32
CA PRO A 43 -18.22 10.78 23.88
C PRO A 43 -19.44 11.67 23.58
N GLY A 44 -19.23 12.73 22.79
CA GLY A 44 -20.23 13.76 22.47
C GLY A 44 -20.40 14.85 23.51
N GLU A 45 -19.75 14.75 24.67
CA GLU A 45 -19.78 15.78 25.71
C GLU A 45 -18.93 17.00 25.34
N ARG A 46 -19.37 18.18 25.78
CA ARG A 46 -18.64 19.43 25.55
C ARG A 46 -17.50 19.56 26.56
N LEU A 47 -16.31 19.88 26.07
CA LEU A 47 -15.17 20.20 26.94
C LEU A 47 -15.35 21.56 27.60
N PRO A 48 -14.69 21.78 28.76
CA PRO A 48 -14.41 23.13 29.24
C PRO A 48 -13.81 23.99 28.13
N THR A 49 -14.12 25.28 28.14
CA THR A 49 -13.51 26.25 27.24
C THR A 49 -12.00 26.33 27.45
N GLU A 50 -11.25 26.82 26.46
CA GLU A 50 -9.80 27.00 26.59
C GLU A 50 -9.43 27.81 27.85
N HIS A 51 -10.24 28.81 28.19
CA HIS A 51 -10.02 29.66 29.36
C HIS A 51 -10.21 28.87 30.65
N GLU A 52 -11.33 28.16 30.78
CA GLU A 52 -11.61 27.30 31.95
C GLU A 52 -10.55 26.21 32.11
N LEU A 53 -10.10 25.61 31.00
CA LEU A 53 -9.06 24.59 31.03
C LEU A 53 -7.70 25.15 31.45
N CYS A 54 -7.38 26.40 31.09
CA CYS A 54 -6.18 27.09 31.57
C CYS A 54 -6.25 27.37 33.07
N GLU A 55 -7.40 27.80 33.58
CA GLU A 55 -7.61 28.05 35.02
C GLU A 55 -7.50 26.75 35.83
N LEU A 56 -8.15 25.68 35.36
CA LEU A 56 -8.17 24.37 36.00
C LEU A 56 -6.78 23.73 36.08
N LEU A 57 -5.97 23.88 35.03
CA LEU A 57 -4.65 23.24 34.94
C LEU A 57 -3.50 24.18 35.36
N GLY A 58 -3.77 25.45 35.63
CA GLY A 58 -2.74 26.43 36.00
C GLY A 58 -1.72 26.72 34.88
N VAL A 59 -2.15 26.66 33.61
CA VAL A 59 -1.27 26.79 32.43
C VAL A 59 -1.64 27.99 31.55
N SER A 60 -0.69 28.42 30.70
CA SER A 60 -0.94 29.48 29.72
C SER A 60 -1.72 28.97 28.50
N ARG A 61 -2.30 29.90 27.73
CA ARG A 61 -3.16 29.58 26.59
C ARG A 61 -2.45 28.85 25.45
N THR A 62 -1.20 29.21 25.15
CA THR A 62 -0.45 28.67 24.02
C THR A 62 -0.34 27.13 24.03
N PRO A 63 0.15 26.48 25.11
CA PRO A 63 0.19 25.02 25.17
C PRO A 63 -1.21 24.39 25.17
N THR A 64 -2.21 25.04 25.77
CA THR A 64 -3.61 24.56 25.78
C THR A 64 -4.22 24.55 24.38
N THR A 65 -4.10 25.65 23.63
CA THR A 65 -4.60 25.76 22.25
C THR A 65 -3.91 24.75 21.32
N ARG A 66 -2.60 24.53 21.50
CA ARG A 66 -1.84 23.51 20.78
C ARG A 66 -2.33 22.10 21.11
N ALA A 67 -2.45 21.76 22.40
CA ALA A 67 -2.90 20.44 22.86
C ALA A 67 -4.30 20.10 22.32
N LEU A 68 -5.25 21.02 22.43
CA LEU A 68 -6.60 20.85 21.90
C LEU A 68 -6.63 20.87 20.36
N GLY A 69 -5.59 21.40 19.71
CA GLY A 69 -5.45 21.44 18.25
C GLY A 69 -5.04 20.07 17.76
N GLU A 70 -3.95 19.55 18.31
CA GLU A 70 -3.47 18.20 18.03
C GLU A 70 -4.51 17.14 18.35
N LEU A 71 -5.24 17.24 19.47
CA LEU A 71 -6.34 16.29 19.78
C LEU A 71 -7.51 16.39 18.79
N ALA A 72 -7.72 17.54 18.16
CA ALA A 72 -8.72 17.68 17.10
C ALA A 72 -8.21 17.11 15.77
N ASP A 73 -6.93 17.33 15.45
CA ASP A 73 -6.27 16.72 14.28
C ASP A 73 -6.20 15.19 14.41
N GLU A 74 -6.06 14.69 15.64
CA GLU A 74 -6.12 13.28 16.02
C GLU A 74 -7.55 12.72 16.07
N GLY A 75 -8.58 13.53 15.81
CA GLY A 75 -9.97 13.08 15.81
C GLY A 75 -10.51 12.67 17.18
N VAL A 76 -9.79 12.94 18.27
CA VAL A 76 -10.27 12.76 19.66
C VAL A 76 -11.34 13.80 19.98
N LEU A 77 -11.15 15.02 19.46
CA LEU A 77 -12.04 16.16 19.69
C LEU A 77 -12.62 16.68 18.37
N ILE A 78 -13.82 17.25 18.43
CA ILE A 78 -14.46 17.97 17.32
C ILE A 78 -14.60 19.43 17.71
N ARG A 79 -14.03 20.32 16.89
CA ARG A 79 -14.15 21.77 17.06
C ARG A 79 -15.32 22.30 16.23
N MET A 80 -16.37 22.77 16.91
CA MET A 80 -17.55 23.34 16.25
C MET A 80 -17.54 24.87 16.38
N ARG A 81 -17.53 25.56 15.23
CA ARG A 81 -17.48 27.03 15.18
C ARG A 81 -18.62 27.64 16.01
N ARG A 82 -18.28 28.50 16.97
CA ARG A 82 -19.20 29.16 17.92
C ARG A 82 -20.02 28.23 18.84
N ARG A 83 -19.73 26.92 18.86
CA ARG A 83 -20.41 25.94 19.73
C ARG A 83 -19.47 25.29 20.74
N GLY A 84 -18.16 25.38 20.53
CA GLY A 84 -17.12 24.89 21.44
C GLY A 84 -16.41 23.65 20.91
N THR A 85 -15.65 23.01 21.79
CA THR A 85 -14.93 21.76 21.51
C THR A 85 -15.65 20.61 22.21
N PHE A 86 -15.82 19.49 21.52
CA PHE A 86 -16.56 18.33 22.02
C PHE A 86 -15.67 17.08 21.94
N VAL A 87 -15.86 16.12 22.83
CA VAL A 87 -15.32 14.77 22.65
C VAL A 87 -15.99 14.18 21.42
N ASN A 88 -15.21 13.62 20.50
CA ASN A 88 -15.77 12.97 19.32
C ASN A 88 -16.71 11.82 19.77
N PRO A 89 -18.00 11.81 19.38
CA PRO A 89 -18.96 10.75 19.74
C PRO A 89 -18.55 9.34 19.31
N HIS A 90 -17.65 9.25 18.32
CA HIS A 90 -17.16 8.00 17.75
C HIS A 90 -15.79 7.60 18.31
N TRP A 91 -15.19 8.44 19.16
CA TRP A 91 -13.92 8.15 19.83
C TRP A 91 -14.18 7.39 21.14
N ALA A 92 -13.46 6.29 21.35
CA ALA A 92 -13.52 5.51 22.58
C ALA A 92 -12.10 5.22 23.09
N PRO A 93 -11.84 5.40 24.40
CA PRO A 93 -10.56 5.03 24.98
C PRO A 93 -10.37 3.51 24.89
N ARG A 94 -9.14 3.07 24.64
CA ARG A 94 -8.83 1.64 24.55
C ARG A 94 -8.98 0.96 25.91
N ALA A 95 -9.43 -0.28 25.90
CA ALA A 95 -9.63 -1.10 27.10
C ALA A 95 -8.30 -1.44 27.83
N ASP A 96 -7.15 -1.36 27.13
CA ASP A 96 -5.81 -1.57 27.69
C ASP A 96 -4.79 -0.66 26.96
N PRO A 97 -4.05 0.22 27.66
CA PRO A 97 -3.03 1.07 27.07
C PRO A 97 -1.80 0.30 26.54
N HIS A 98 -1.59 -0.96 26.95
CA HIS A 98 -0.51 -1.82 26.46
C HIS A 98 -0.91 -2.70 25.26
N GLU A 99 -2.18 -2.64 24.83
CA GLU A 99 -2.66 -3.33 23.64
C GLU A 99 -2.62 -2.39 22.43
N LEU A 100 -1.70 -2.66 21.51
CA LEU A 100 -1.65 -1.97 20.22
C LEU A 100 -2.48 -2.71 19.18
N ARG A 101 -3.31 -1.97 18.46
CA ARG A 101 -4.07 -2.49 17.32
C ARG A 101 -3.25 -2.34 16.05
N ILE A 102 -3.05 -3.46 15.36
CA ILE A 102 -2.46 -3.50 14.03
C ILE A 102 -3.47 -4.03 13.02
N VAL A 103 -3.61 -3.35 11.89
CA VAL A 103 -4.44 -3.80 10.76
C VAL A 103 -3.55 -4.27 9.62
N VAL A 104 -3.85 -5.45 9.08
CA VAL A 104 -3.17 -6.03 7.91
C VAL A 104 -4.19 -6.53 6.88
N SER A 105 -3.77 -6.74 5.63
CA SER A 105 -4.64 -7.25 4.57
C SER A 105 -4.63 -8.77 4.36
N ASP A 106 -3.64 -9.46 4.94
CA ASP A 106 -3.34 -10.85 4.63
C ASP A 106 -3.38 -11.73 5.90
N PRO A 107 -4.16 -12.84 5.91
CA PRO A 107 -4.22 -13.76 7.04
C PRO A 107 -2.87 -14.37 7.42
N THR A 108 -2.04 -14.74 6.44
CA THR A 108 -0.73 -15.36 6.67
C THR A 108 0.21 -14.39 7.41
N THR A 109 0.17 -13.13 7.01
CA THR A 109 0.87 -12.02 7.67
C THR A 109 0.35 -11.80 9.08
N ALA A 110 -0.97 -11.87 9.28
CA ALA A 110 -1.58 -11.72 10.59
C ALA A 110 -1.14 -12.83 11.57
N GLU A 111 -1.15 -14.09 11.12
CA GLU A 111 -0.69 -15.23 11.90
C GLU A 111 0.79 -15.10 12.27
N ARG A 112 1.63 -14.69 11.32
CA ARG A 112 3.06 -14.44 11.57
C ARG A 112 3.28 -13.37 12.64
N ILE A 113 2.57 -12.24 12.55
CA ILE A 113 2.69 -11.16 13.54
C ILE A 113 2.23 -11.66 14.93
N ARG A 114 1.12 -12.40 15.01
CA ARG A 114 0.66 -13.00 16.28
C ARG A 114 1.68 -13.99 16.87
N ALA A 115 2.39 -14.72 16.01
CA ALA A 115 3.42 -15.68 16.40
C ALA A 115 4.78 -15.05 16.73
N THR A 116 4.94 -13.73 16.58
CA THR A 116 6.20 -13.01 16.84
C THR A 116 6.04 -12.12 18.07
N PRO A 117 6.44 -12.58 19.27
CA PRO A 117 6.30 -11.78 20.49
C PRO A 117 7.15 -10.51 20.41
N VAL A 118 6.52 -9.36 20.61
CA VAL A 118 7.22 -8.08 20.77
C VAL A 118 7.39 -7.82 22.27
N PRO A 119 8.60 -7.54 22.76
CA PRO A 119 8.82 -7.24 24.18
C PRO A 119 7.92 -6.10 24.67
N ASP A 120 7.30 -6.29 25.83
CA ASP A 120 6.49 -5.29 26.54
C ASP A 120 5.29 -4.71 25.76
N VAL A 121 4.84 -5.38 24.69
CA VAL A 121 3.71 -4.95 23.84
C VAL A 121 2.76 -6.11 23.57
N ARG A 122 1.46 -5.88 23.77
CA ARG A 122 0.41 -6.82 23.36
C ARG A 122 -0.18 -6.38 22.01
N LEU A 123 -0.20 -7.26 21.03
CA LEU A 123 -0.72 -6.95 19.69
C LEU A 123 -2.13 -7.51 19.47
N ASN A 124 -3.06 -6.63 19.13
CA ASN A 124 -4.37 -6.98 18.60
C ASN A 124 -4.34 -6.85 17.07
N VAL A 125 -4.17 -8.00 16.41
CA VAL A 125 -4.01 -8.08 14.95
C VAL A 125 -5.38 -8.30 14.30
N ALA A 126 -5.85 -7.31 13.56
CA ALA A 126 -7.06 -7.36 12.75
C ALA A 126 -6.73 -7.56 11.27
N VAL A 127 -7.51 -8.41 10.60
CA VAL A 127 -7.39 -8.65 9.16
C VAL A 127 -8.56 -7.97 8.45
N VAL A 128 -8.26 -7.22 7.40
CA VAL A 128 -9.23 -6.60 6.49
C VAL A 128 -8.94 -7.12 5.09
N GLU A 129 -9.94 -7.32 4.25
CA GLU A 129 -9.68 -7.69 2.85
C GLU A 129 -8.90 -6.57 2.14
N TYR A 130 -7.95 -6.92 1.27
CA TYR A 130 -7.03 -5.96 0.66
C TYR A 130 -7.73 -4.85 -0.14
N GLY A 131 -8.70 -5.20 -1.00
CA GLY A 131 -9.53 -4.24 -1.73
C GLY A 131 -10.33 -3.29 -0.82
N GLU A 132 -10.64 -3.72 0.40
CA GLU A 132 -11.35 -2.92 1.41
C GLU A 132 -10.44 -2.16 2.39
N LEU A 133 -9.12 -2.39 2.34
CA LEU A 133 -8.17 -1.91 3.33
C LEU A 133 -8.10 -0.38 3.37
N HIS A 134 -7.87 0.28 2.21
CA HIS A 134 -7.77 1.76 2.13
C HIS A 134 -9.03 2.43 2.68
N ARG A 135 -10.20 2.03 2.20
CA ARG A 135 -11.50 2.56 2.62
C ARG A 135 -11.74 2.34 4.12
N THR A 136 -11.38 1.17 4.63
CA THR A 136 -11.54 0.83 6.05
C THR A 136 -10.68 1.71 6.94
N LEU A 137 -9.41 1.93 6.57
CA LEU A 137 -8.48 2.78 7.31
C LEU A 137 -8.89 4.25 7.25
N THR A 138 -9.19 4.78 6.06
CA THR A 138 -9.64 6.17 5.88
C THR A 138 -10.91 6.46 6.69
N ARG A 139 -11.89 5.54 6.66
CA ARG A 139 -13.09 5.65 7.50
C ARG A 139 -12.75 5.59 8.99
N ALA A 140 -11.85 4.70 9.40
CA ALA A 140 -11.44 4.59 10.80
C ALA A 140 -10.81 5.89 11.31
N VAL A 141 -9.95 6.53 10.50
CA VAL A 141 -9.35 7.83 10.83
C VAL A 141 -10.42 8.90 10.98
N GLY A 142 -11.32 9.03 10.00
CA GLY A 142 -12.41 10.03 10.04
C GLY A 142 -13.36 9.86 11.23
N GLU A 143 -13.49 8.64 11.75
CA GLU A 143 -14.28 8.32 12.95
C GLU A 143 -13.47 8.48 14.26
N GLY A 144 -12.18 8.82 14.22
CA GLY A 144 -11.35 8.93 15.43
C GLY A 144 -10.90 7.58 16.01
N ARG A 145 -10.90 6.52 15.21
CA ARG A 145 -10.66 5.14 15.65
C ARG A 145 -9.64 4.38 14.79
N ALA A 146 -8.66 5.09 14.24
CA ALA A 146 -7.57 4.45 13.51
C ALA A 146 -6.86 3.39 14.38
N PRO A 147 -6.27 2.36 13.77
CA PRO A 147 -5.35 1.48 14.49
C PRO A 147 -4.08 2.24 14.91
N ASP A 148 -3.24 1.65 15.75
CA ASP A 148 -1.90 2.20 16.01
C ASP A 148 -1.02 2.06 14.79
N LEU A 149 -1.01 0.83 14.25
CA LEU A 149 -0.27 0.47 13.07
C LEU A 149 -1.21 -0.03 11.99
N ALA A 150 -0.84 0.22 10.74
CA ALA A 150 -1.29 -0.65 9.68
C ALA A 150 -0.14 -1.00 8.76
N LEU A 151 -0.23 -2.20 8.23
CA LEU A 151 0.54 -2.60 7.08
C LEU A 151 -0.28 -2.22 5.84
N ILE A 152 0.19 -1.22 5.09
CA ILE A 152 -0.51 -0.65 3.93
C ILE A 152 0.29 -0.81 2.65
N ASP A 153 -0.38 -0.72 1.49
CA ASP A 153 0.33 -0.67 0.21
C ASP A 153 1.17 0.61 0.16
N GLU A 154 2.41 0.47 -0.27
CA GLU A 154 3.39 1.55 -0.31
C GLU A 154 2.93 2.78 -1.10
N VAL A 155 2.10 2.60 -2.14
CA VAL A 155 1.61 3.71 -2.96
C VAL A 155 0.63 4.62 -2.23
N TRP A 156 0.05 4.14 -1.12
CA TRP A 156 -0.87 4.93 -0.29
C TRP A 156 -0.14 5.80 0.73
N ILE A 157 1.17 5.60 0.95
CA ILE A 157 1.93 6.33 1.98
C ILE A 157 1.85 7.84 1.75
N ALA A 158 2.10 8.31 0.53
CA ALA A 158 2.06 9.74 0.20
C ALA A 158 0.66 10.33 0.39
N ASP A 159 -0.40 9.59 0.03
CA ASP A 159 -1.80 9.99 0.20
C ASP A 159 -2.17 10.13 1.68
N PHE A 160 -1.82 9.13 2.51
CA PHE A 160 -2.08 9.13 3.94
C PHE A 160 -1.24 10.16 4.70
N ALA A 161 0.03 10.36 4.30
CA ALA A 161 0.89 11.38 4.86
C ALA A 161 0.39 12.80 4.53
N HIS A 162 0.02 13.04 3.27
CA HIS A 162 -0.56 14.31 2.82
C HIS A 162 -1.86 14.65 3.56
N ALA A 163 -2.73 13.65 3.79
CA ALA A 163 -3.95 13.82 4.56
C ALA A 163 -3.72 14.02 6.08
N GLY A 164 -2.47 13.94 6.55
CA GLY A 164 -2.10 14.11 7.96
C GLY A 164 -2.39 12.89 8.84
N PHE A 165 -2.71 11.74 8.26
CA PHE A 165 -3.14 10.55 9.00
C PHE A 165 -2.00 9.82 9.70
N LEU A 166 -0.78 9.97 9.21
CA LEU A 166 0.41 9.26 9.69
C LEU A 166 1.33 10.15 10.52
N VAL A 167 2.09 9.53 11.42
CA VAL A 167 3.21 10.13 12.14
C VAL A 167 4.50 9.89 11.34
N PRO A 168 5.36 10.91 11.15
CA PRO A 168 6.72 10.69 10.66
C PRO A 168 7.51 9.79 11.61
N LEU A 169 8.04 8.68 11.11
CA LEU A 169 8.80 7.71 11.90
C LEU A 169 10.14 8.28 12.38
N ASP A 170 10.71 9.25 11.65
CA ASP A 170 11.90 9.99 12.09
C ASP A 170 11.63 10.96 13.24
N GLU A 171 10.37 11.25 13.58
CA GLU A 171 10.00 11.92 14.84
C GLU A 171 9.93 10.96 16.02
N LEU A 172 9.72 9.66 15.78
CA LEU A 172 9.57 8.63 16.81
C LEU A 172 10.92 8.02 17.20
N ASP A 173 11.76 7.69 16.22
CA ASP A 173 13.15 7.26 16.45
C ASP A 173 14.09 7.78 15.35
N PRO A 174 14.64 9.00 15.50
CA PRO A 174 15.56 9.57 14.51
C PRO A 174 16.89 8.80 14.42
N ASP A 175 17.36 8.19 15.52
CA ASP A 175 18.63 7.49 15.57
C ASP A 175 18.54 6.17 14.80
N TRP A 176 17.49 5.38 15.01
CA TRP A 176 17.25 4.16 14.26
C TRP A 176 17.07 4.45 12.77
N ILE A 177 16.31 5.48 12.41
CA ILE A 177 16.13 5.86 11.01
C ILE A 177 17.48 6.23 10.35
N ALA A 178 18.32 7.01 11.02
CA ALA A 178 19.60 7.45 10.47
C ALA A 178 20.67 6.36 10.43
N ARG A 179 20.72 5.49 11.44
CA ARG A 179 21.81 4.51 11.63
C ARG A 179 21.49 3.14 11.05
N GLU A 180 20.23 2.73 11.09
CA GLU A 180 19.79 1.41 10.64
C GLU A 180 19.02 1.55 9.32
N TYR A 181 17.85 2.22 9.34
CA TYR A 181 16.92 2.21 8.21
C TYR A 181 17.54 2.73 6.91
N ARG A 182 18.05 3.97 6.91
CA ARG A 182 18.64 4.60 5.72
C ARG A 182 19.91 3.91 5.22
N ARG A 183 20.60 3.12 6.07
CA ARG A 183 21.86 2.46 5.73
C ARG A 183 21.65 1.06 5.18
N ASP A 184 20.83 0.25 5.85
CA ASP A 184 20.69 -1.17 5.54
C ASP A 184 19.48 -1.46 4.65
N PHE A 185 18.49 -0.57 4.52
CA PHE A 185 17.41 -0.76 3.55
C PHE A 185 17.80 -0.30 2.15
N VAL A 186 17.21 -0.92 1.14
CA VAL A 186 17.47 -0.57 -0.27
C VAL A 186 17.03 0.87 -0.53
N ALA A 187 17.97 1.71 -0.97
CA ALA A 187 17.80 3.17 -1.02
C ALA A 187 16.61 3.64 -1.88
N ALA A 188 16.30 2.95 -2.99
CA ALA A 188 15.13 3.26 -3.81
C ALA A 188 13.83 3.15 -3.00
N PHE A 189 13.68 2.06 -2.24
CA PHE A 189 12.52 1.81 -1.38
C PHE A 189 12.50 2.66 -0.10
N VAL A 190 13.62 3.27 0.30
CA VAL A 190 13.62 4.29 1.35
C VAL A 190 13.09 5.61 0.80
N ARG A 191 13.55 6.01 -0.39
CA ARG A 191 13.13 7.26 -1.05
C ARG A 191 11.64 7.30 -1.34
N ASP A 192 11.08 6.19 -1.83
CA ASP A 192 9.65 6.11 -2.18
C ASP A 192 8.72 6.19 -0.94
N ARG A 193 9.29 6.23 0.27
CA ARG A 193 8.58 6.27 1.57
C ARG A 193 8.77 7.62 2.24
N GLU A 194 9.49 8.53 1.57
CA GLU A 194 9.62 9.91 1.96
C GLU A 194 8.46 10.74 1.40
N TYR A 195 7.86 11.56 2.25
CA TYR A 195 6.93 12.60 1.84
C TYR A 195 7.36 13.91 2.51
N GLU A 196 7.57 14.96 1.71
CA GLU A 196 8.11 16.26 2.18
C GLU A 196 9.38 16.13 3.04
N GLY A 197 10.27 15.19 2.69
CA GLY A 197 11.56 14.98 3.37
C GLY A 197 11.49 14.19 4.69
N ARG A 198 10.30 13.67 5.05
CA ARG A 198 10.04 12.88 6.25
C ARG A 198 9.74 11.41 5.91
N ILE A 199 10.11 10.48 6.77
CA ILE A 199 9.91 9.03 6.56
C ILE A 199 8.59 8.62 7.22
N TYR A 200 7.68 7.98 6.49
CA TYR A 200 6.37 7.60 7.04
C TYR A 200 6.13 6.09 7.16
N ALA A 201 7.00 5.27 6.59
CA ALA A 201 6.80 3.83 6.60
C ALA A 201 8.11 3.04 6.55
N VAL A 202 8.06 1.79 7.02
CA VAL A 202 9.13 0.80 6.83
C VAL A 202 8.58 -0.39 6.04
N PRO A 203 9.12 -0.70 4.85
CA PRO A 203 8.67 -1.83 4.04
C PRO A 203 8.93 -3.15 4.76
N GLU A 204 8.00 -4.10 4.63
CA GLU A 204 8.20 -5.46 5.13
C GLU A 204 8.69 -6.42 4.04
N GLU A 205 8.46 -6.07 2.78
CA GLU A 205 8.76 -6.91 1.63
C GLU A 205 8.91 -6.07 0.35
N ILE A 206 9.59 -6.64 -0.63
CA ILE A 206 9.57 -6.22 -2.02
C ILE A 206 8.98 -7.36 -2.83
N ASN A 207 7.88 -7.07 -3.51
CA ASN A 207 7.25 -7.95 -4.48
C ASN A 207 7.50 -7.43 -5.88
N LEU A 208 7.53 -8.33 -6.86
CA LEU A 208 7.82 -8.00 -8.25
C LEU A 208 6.62 -8.29 -9.14
N GLY A 209 6.35 -7.40 -10.09
CA GLY A 209 5.35 -7.57 -11.14
C GLY A 209 5.96 -8.31 -12.32
N GLY A 210 5.22 -9.25 -12.90
CA GLY A 210 5.75 -10.10 -13.96
C GLY A 210 4.75 -11.10 -14.54
N LEU A 211 5.31 -12.08 -15.24
CA LEU A 211 4.57 -13.13 -15.93
C LEU A 211 4.73 -14.46 -15.20
N TRP A 212 3.62 -15.02 -14.75
CA TRP A 212 3.55 -16.42 -14.36
C TRP A 212 3.21 -17.30 -15.55
N LEU A 213 3.82 -18.50 -15.61
CA LEU A 213 3.65 -19.43 -16.73
C LEU A 213 3.70 -20.90 -16.28
N ARG A 214 2.85 -21.74 -16.88
CA ARG A 214 2.87 -23.20 -16.76
C ARG A 214 3.99 -23.82 -17.60
N ARG A 215 4.94 -24.49 -16.96
CA ARG A 215 6.09 -25.12 -17.64
C ARG A 215 5.68 -26.28 -18.55
N ASP A 216 4.77 -27.12 -18.09
CA ASP A 216 4.29 -28.29 -18.84
C ASP A 216 3.53 -27.90 -20.13
N LEU A 217 2.81 -26.77 -20.11
CA LEU A 217 2.13 -26.27 -21.30
C LEU A 217 3.12 -25.64 -22.29
N LEU A 218 4.14 -24.95 -21.78
CA LEU A 218 5.22 -24.42 -22.61
C LEU A 218 6.00 -25.55 -23.32
N GLU A 219 6.33 -26.61 -22.59
CA GLU A 219 6.99 -27.80 -23.15
C GLU A 219 6.11 -28.50 -24.19
N ARG A 220 4.79 -28.60 -23.94
CA ARG A 220 3.82 -29.23 -24.86
C ARG A 220 3.79 -28.56 -26.23
N VAL A 221 3.91 -27.24 -26.28
CA VAL A 221 3.93 -26.49 -27.55
C VAL A 221 5.35 -26.35 -28.12
N GLY A 222 6.38 -26.93 -27.47
CA GLY A 222 7.78 -26.76 -27.86
C GLY A 222 8.25 -25.30 -27.77
N GLY A 223 7.61 -24.50 -26.92
CA GLY A 223 7.84 -23.07 -26.80
C GLY A 223 9.03 -22.73 -25.92
N ARG A 224 9.36 -21.44 -25.87
CA ARG A 224 10.35 -20.86 -24.96
C ARG A 224 9.71 -19.71 -24.18
N PRO A 225 10.24 -19.35 -22.99
CA PRO A 225 9.81 -18.16 -22.29
C PRO A 225 9.78 -16.94 -23.22
N PRO A 226 8.69 -16.14 -23.23
CA PRO A 226 8.59 -15.00 -24.13
C PRO A 226 9.52 -13.87 -23.69
N GLU A 227 10.34 -13.35 -24.60
CA GLU A 227 11.26 -12.25 -24.32
C GLU A 227 10.70 -10.91 -24.81
N SER A 228 9.83 -10.92 -25.83
CA SER A 228 9.14 -9.74 -26.35
C SER A 228 7.61 -9.88 -26.34
N TRP A 229 6.88 -8.78 -26.46
CA TRP A 229 5.42 -8.79 -26.65
C TRP A 229 4.99 -9.59 -27.89
N SER A 230 5.79 -9.55 -28.95
CA SER A 230 5.56 -10.34 -30.15
C SER A 230 5.67 -11.84 -29.86
N ASP A 231 6.60 -12.26 -28.99
CA ASP A 231 6.73 -13.65 -28.56
C ASP A 231 5.56 -14.05 -27.66
N LEU A 232 5.17 -13.18 -26.73
CA LEU A 232 4.01 -13.38 -25.86
C LEU A 232 2.73 -13.62 -26.69
N LEU A 233 2.46 -12.78 -27.68
CA LEU A 233 1.28 -12.91 -28.56
C LEU A 233 1.34 -14.14 -29.47
N ARG A 234 2.53 -14.66 -29.82
CA ARG A 234 2.67 -15.93 -30.54
C ARG A 234 2.42 -17.11 -29.61
N LEU A 235 3.12 -17.14 -28.49
CA LEU A 235 2.99 -18.18 -27.47
C LEU A 235 1.55 -18.30 -26.96
N ALA A 236 0.87 -17.17 -26.70
CA ALA A 236 -0.53 -17.17 -26.28
C ALA A 236 -1.43 -17.84 -27.33
N ARG A 237 -1.23 -17.59 -28.62
CA ARG A 237 -2.01 -18.25 -29.69
C ARG A 237 -1.72 -19.74 -29.79
N ASP A 238 -0.45 -20.13 -29.72
CA ASP A 238 -0.04 -21.53 -29.76
C ASP A 238 -0.61 -22.31 -28.57
N LEU A 239 -0.55 -21.72 -27.36
CA LEU A 239 -1.17 -22.28 -26.16
C LEU A 239 -2.69 -22.37 -26.31
N GLN A 240 -3.35 -21.30 -26.73
CA GLN A 240 -4.82 -21.25 -26.87
C GLN A 240 -5.35 -22.36 -27.78
N ALA A 241 -4.62 -22.69 -28.84
CA ALA A 241 -4.98 -23.77 -29.77
C ALA A 241 -4.97 -25.18 -29.11
N THR A 242 -4.28 -25.34 -27.97
CA THR A 242 -4.17 -26.61 -27.24
C THR A 242 -5.06 -26.69 -25.99
N LEU A 243 -5.66 -25.56 -25.58
CA LEU A 243 -6.43 -25.48 -24.35
C LEU A 243 -7.89 -25.95 -24.55
N PRO A 244 -8.54 -26.48 -23.50
CA PRO A 244 -9.97 -26.75 -23.53
C PRO A 244 -10.78 -25.48 -23.79
N ARG A 245 -12.00 -25.63 -24.30
CA ARG A 245 -12.94 -24.50 -24.41
C ARG A 245 -13.20 -23.88 -23.04
N GLY A 246 -13.30 -22.55 -22.99
CA GLY A 246 -13.50 -21.78 -21.76
C GLY A 246 -12.24 -21.65 -20.88
N HIS A 247 -11.07 -22.00 -21.41
CA HIS A 247 -9.77 -21.76 -20.78
C HIS A 247 -9.02 -20.70 -21.59
N ASP A 248 -8.24 -19.86 -20.90
CA ASP A 248 -7.53 -18.75 -21.50
C ASP A 248 -6.02 -19.02 -21.55
N ALA A 249 -5.38 -18.69 -22.67
CA ALA A 249 -3.92 -18.76 -22.75
C ALA A 249 -3.26 -17.70 -21.87
N PHE A 250 -3.91 -16.55 -21.71
CA PHE A 250 -3.42 -15.44 -20.92
C PHE A 250 -4.57 -14.84 -20.10
N MET A 251 -4.35 -14.61 -18.80
CA MET A 251 -5.29 -13.91 -17.94
C MET A 251 -4.57 -12.81 -17.15
N ALA A 252 -5.22 -11.67 -16.98
CA ALA A 252 -4.70 -10.54 -16.23
C ALA A 252 -5.82 -9.89 -15.40
N PRO A 253 -5.49 -9.26 -14.26
CA PRO A 253 -6.35 -8.28 -13.62
C PRO A 253 -6.75 -7.19 -14.63
N GLY A 254 -8.05 -6.91 -14.77
CA GLY A 254 -8.54 -6.08 -15.89
C GLY A 254 -9.51 -4.96 -15.54
N GLY A 255 -9.98 -4.86 -14.30
CA GLY A 255 -11.01 -3.89 -13.95
C GLY A 255 -11.00 -3.48 -12.48
N TYR A 256 -12.02 -2.73 -12.08
CA TYR A 256 -12.15 -2.20 -10.72
C TYR A 256 -12.25 -3.31 -9.66
N ALA A 257 -12.85 -4.45 -10.01
CA ALA A 257 -13.03 -5.59 -9.09
C ALA A 257 -11.70 -6.19 -8.58
N ALA A 258 -10.61 -6.06 -9.35
CA ALA A 258 -9.28 -6.49 -8.94
C ALA A 258 -8.49 -5.39 -8.18
N ALA A 259 -9.14 -4.27 -7.84
CA ALA A 259 -8.58 -3.20 -7.01
C ALA A 259 -7.19 -2.72 -7.51
N GLU A 260 -6.26 -2.44 -6.59
CA GLU A 260 -4.92 -1.97 -6.92
C GLU A 260 -4.11 -2.94 -7.80
N THR A 261 -4.45 -4.23 -7.83
CA THR A 261 -3.75 -5.23 -8.62
C THR A 261 -3.87 -4.95 -10.13
N THR A 262 -4.98 -4.36 -10.59
CA THR A 262 -5.12 -3.85 -11.96
C THR A 262 -4.14 -2.71 -12.25
N THR A 263 -3.96 -1.78 -11.32
CA THR A 263 -3.03 -0.65 -11.48
C THR A 263 -1.57 -1.11 -11.41
N TYR A 264 -1.27 -2.03 -10.51
CA TYR A 264 0.06 -2.65 -10.36
C TYR A 264 0.50 -3.40 -11.61
N THR A 265 -0.39 -4.22 -12.17
CA THR A 265 -0.10 -4.95 -13.41
C THR A 265 -0.06 -4.04 -14.63
N LEU A 266 -0.92 -3.01 -14.70
CA LEU A 266 -0.81 -1.95 -15.72
C LEU A 266 0.55 -1.26 -15.69
N ALA A 267 1.04 -0.89 -14.50
CA ALA A 267 2.37 -0.28 -14.35
C ALA A 267 3.47 -1.20 -14.91
N THR A 268 3.33 -2.52 -14.71
CA THR A 268 4.26 -3.53 -15.26
C THR A 268 4.26 -3.50 -16.80
N VAL A 269 3.08 -3.44 -17.43
CA VAL A 269 2.98 -3.39 -18.90
C VAL A 269 3.50 -2.05 -19.43
N LEU A 270 3.17 -0.92 -18.79
CA LEU A 270 3.65 0.41 -19.17
C LEU A 270 5.19 0.48 -19.12
N ALA A 271 5.78 0.07 -17.99
CA ALA A 271 7.23 0.10 -17.79
C ALA A 271 7.96 -0.77 -18.83
N SER A 272 7.42 -1.94 -19.18
CA SER A 272 8.01 -2.82 -20.20
C SER A 272 8.10 -2.18 -21.59
N ASN A 273 7.37 -1.09 -21.83
CA ASN A 273 7.39 -0.32 -23.08
C ASN A 273 7.94 1.10 -22.92
N GLY A 274 8.63 1.41 -21.82
CA GLY A 274 9.18 2.74 -21.56
C GLY A 274 8.11 3.82 -21.33
N ALA A 275 6.91 3.43 -20.86
CA ALA A 275 5.84 4.34 -20.51
C ALA A 275 5.66 4.45 -18.99
N ALA A 276 5.13 5.58 -18.55
CA ALA A 276 4.77 5.84 -17.16
C ALA A 276 3.42 6.58 -17.10
N VAL A 277 2.85 6.69 -15.91
CA VAL A 277 1.65 7.52 -15.67
C VAL A 277 2.06 8.97 -15.43
N ILE A 278 3.07 9.16 -14.59
CA ILE A 278 3.64 10.46 -14.21
C ILE A 278 5.15 10.36 -14.35
N ASP A 279 5.76 11.40 -14.91
CA ASP A 279 7.20 11.57 -15.01
C ASP A 279 7.57 13.05 -14.86
N ASP A 280 8.63 13.35 -14.12
CA ASP A 280 9.12 14.70 -13.84
C ASP A 280 8.02 15.74 -13.53
N GLY A 281 7.08 15.37 -12.64
CA GLY A 281 5.97 16.25 -12.23
C GLY A 281 4.95 16.55 -13.33
N ARG A 282 4.84 15.69 -14.36
CA ARG A 282 3.86 15.82 -15.45
C ARG A 282 3.12 14.50 -15.67
N VAL A 283 1.88 14.58 -16.11
CA VAL A 283 1.11 13.40 -16.53
C VAL A 283 1.53 13.03 -17.96
N VAL A 284 2.12 11.84 -18.14
CA VAL A 284 2.70 11.36 -19.42
C VAL A 284 1.97 10.13 -19.98
N LEU A 285 0.78 9.85 -19.43
CA LEU A 285 -0.05 8.71 -19.82
C LEU A 285 -0.57 8.80 -21.26
N ASP A 286 -0.72 10.00 -21.82
CA ASP A 286 -1.10 10.22 -23.23
C ASP A 286 0.11 10.19 -24.17
N SER A 287 0.97 9.18 -24.00
CA SER A 287 2.14 8.96 -24.84
C SER A 287 1.91 7.80 -25.81
N GLY A 288 2.61 7.81 -26.95
CA GLY A 288 2.53 6.72 -27.93
C GLY A 288 2.90 5.35 -27.33
N ALA A 289 3.84 5.33 -26.37
CA ALA A 289 4.25 4.12 -25.65
C ALA A 289 3.15 3.58 -24.72
N ALA A 290 2.46 4.45 -23.98
CA ALA A 290 1.35 4.07 -23.11
C ALA A 290 0.14 3.57 -23.91
N VAL A 291 -0.20 4.26 -25.02
CA VAL A 291 -1.28 3.83 -25.92
C VAL A 291 -0.97 2.44 -26.52
N GLU A 292 0.29 2.14 -26.82
CA GLU A 292 0.68 0.83 -27.33
C GLU A 292 0.61 -0.28 -26.27
N ALA A 293 0.90 0.03 -25.01
CA ALA A 293 0.66 -0.87 -23.88
C ALA A 293 -0.83 -1.22 -23.74
N LEU A 294 -1.72 -0.21 -23.81
CA LEU A 294 -3.17 -0.45 -23.81
C LEU A 294 -3.63 -1.28 -25.02
N ARG A 295 -3.00 -1.10 -26.19
CA ARG A 295 -3.25 -1.95 -27.37
C ARG A 295 -2.83 -3.41 -27.18
N LEU A 296 -1.89 -3.72 -26.28
CA LEU A 296 -1.55 -5.11 -25.97
C LEU A 296 -2.75 -5.87 -25.39
N TYR A 297 -3.44 -5.28 -24.40
CA TYR A 297 -4.67 -5.85 -23.83
C TYR A 297 -5.73 -6.07 -24.90
N ARG A 298 -5.96 -5.10 -25.79
CA ARG A 298 -6.89 -5.24 -26.93
C ARG A 298 -6.55 -6.42 -27.83
N ARG A 299 -5.28 -6.56 -28.21
CA ARG A 299 -4.83 -7.66 -29.08
C ARG A 299 -5.04 -9.03 -28.43
N LEU A 300 -4.80 -9.15 -27.12
CA LEU A 300 -5.03 -10.41 -26.40
C LEU A 300 -6.51 -10.82 -26.43
N VAL A 301 -7.43 -9.86 -26.28
CA VAL A 301 -8.88 -10.09 -26.40
C VAL A 301 -9.28 -10.40 -27.85
N GLU A 302 -8.82 -9.60 -28.81
CA GLU A 302 -9.18 -9.75 -30.23
C GLU A 302 -8.66 -11.06 -30.84
N HIS A 303 -7.52 -11.57 -30.35
CA HIS A 303 -7.01 -12.88 -30.74
C HIS A 303 -7.70 -14.05 -30.03
N GLY A 304 -8.65 -13.79 -29.11
CA GLY A 304 -9.33 -14.82 -28.34
C GLY A 304 -8.42 -15.57 -27.36
N THR A 305 -7.30 -14.95 -26.96
CA THR A 305 -6.31 -15.54 -26.03
C THR A 305 -6.51 -15.10 -24.57
N MET A 306 -7.39 -14.11 -24.35
CA MET A 306 -7.80 -13.61 -23.05
C MET A 306 -9.29 -13.23 -23.13
N SER A 307 -10.11 -13.78 -22.24
CA SER A 307 -11.51 -13.38 -22.11
C SER A 307 -11.65 -11.90 -21.67
N PRO A 308 -12.62 -11.13 -22.20
CA PRO A 308 -12.93 -9.81 -21.66
C PRO A 308 -13.57 -9.84 -20.26
N ASP A 309 -14.07 -11.00 -19.81
CA ASP A 309 -14.71 -11.16 -18.49
C ASP A 309 -13.76 -10.90 -17.32
N VAL A 310 -12.45 -10.86 -17.59
CA VAL A 310 -11.41 -10.55 -16.60
C VAL A 310 -11.60 -9.21 -15.90
N VAL A 311 -12.41 -8.30 -16.45
CA VAL A 311 -12.76 -7.03 -15.80
C VAL A 311 -13.63 -7.21 -14.55
N ALA A 312 -14.38 -8.31 -14.46
CA ALA A 312 -15.27 -8.62 -13.34
C ALA A 312 -14.59 -9.49 -12.26
N HIS A 313 -13.36 -9.92 -12.50
CA HIS A 313 -12.63 -10.83 -11.62
C HIS A 313 -12.00 -10.08 -10.43
N ASP A 314 -12.00 -10.75 -9.27
CA ASP A 314 -11.22 -10.28 -8.12
C ASP A 314 -9.71 -10.45 -8.36
N TRP A 315 -8.89 -9.88 -7.49
CA TRP A 315 -7.43 -9.88 -7.63
C TRP A 315 -6.77 -11.26 -7.48
N LEU A 316 -7.49 -12.26 -6.95
CA LEU A 316 -7.02 -13.63 -6.74
C LEU A 316 -7.48 -14.60 -7.84
N GLU A 317 -8.37 -14.19 -8.72
CA GLU A 317 -8.91 -15.06 -9.75
C GLU A 317 -7.86 -15.51 -10.77
N ALA A 318 -6.97 -14.60 -11.22
CA ALA A 318 -5.88 -14.95 -12.12
C ALA A 318 -4.93 -16.02 -11.53
N PRO A 319 -4.35 -15.86 -10.32
CA PRO A 319 -3.48 -16.89 -9.76
C PRO A 319 -4.23 -18.21 -9.46
N ARG A 320 -5.50 -18.16 -9.04
CA ARG A 320 -6.34 -19.37 -8.90
C ARG A 320 -6.56 -20.07 -10.24
N ALA A 321 -6.80 -19.31 -11.32
CA ALA A 321 -6.98 -19.86 -12.66
C ALA A 321 -5.70 -20.52 -13.18
N LEU A 322 -4.53 -19.94 -12.93
CA LEU A 322 -3.24 -20.53 -13.29
C LEU A 322 -2.98 -21.85 -12.54
N GLY A 323 -3.14 -21.83 -11.21
CA GLY A 323 -2.94 -23.00 -10.36
C GLY A 323 -3.91 -24.13 -10.71
N GLY A 324 -5.20 -23.79 -10.86
CA GLY A 324 -6.28 -24.70 -11.24
C GLY A 324 -6.28 -25.12 -12.71
N GLY A 325 -5.38 -24.59 -13.53
CA GLY A 325 -5.21 -24.96 -14.93
C GLY A 325 -6.20 -24.35 -15.92
N ARG A 326 -7.01 -23.37 -15.50
CA ARG A 326 -7.90 -22.57 -16.36
C ARG A 326 -7.18 -21.49 -17.16
N ALA A 327 -5.99 -21.09 -16.73
CA ALA A 327 -5.10 -20.20 -17.45
C ALA A 327 -3.73 -20.84 -17.69
N ALA A 328 -3.10 -20.57 -18.85
CA ALA A 328 -1.74 -21.05 -19.13
C ALA A 328 -0.64 -20.07 -18.68
N MET A 329 -0.92 -18.77 -18.78
CA MET A 329 -0.07 -17.67 -18.33
C MET A 329 -0.91 -16.62 -17.61
N THR A 330 -0.33 -15.95 -16.61
CA THR A 330 -0.97 -14.79 -15.97
C THR A 330 -0.02 -13.63 -15.75
N LEU A 331 -0.53 -12.42 -15.94
CA LEU A 331 0.12 -11.20 -15.49
C LEU A 331 -0.25 -10.94 -14.04
N GLY A 332 0.74 -10.81 -13.16
CA GLY A 332 0.50 -10.71 -11.73
C GLY A 332 1.78 -10.39 -10.95
N GLY A 333 1.77 -10.69 -9.66
CA GLY A 333 2.89 -10.46 -8.76
C GLY A 333 3.52 -11.71 -8.18
N SER A 334 4.77 -11.61 -7.72
CA SER A 334 5.47 -12.70 -7.06
C SER A 334 4.79 -13.16 -5.77
N TYR A 335 4.03 -12.28 -5.09
CA TYR A 335 3.24 -12.59 -3.89
C TYR A 335 2.16 -13.67 -4.11
N GLU A 336 1.79 -13.97 -5.35
CA GLU A 336 0.71 -14.90 -5.70
C GLU A 336 1.09 -16.38 -5.57
N ALA A 337 2.36 -16.68 -5.28
CA ALA A 337 2.92 -18.03 -5.29
C ALA A 337 2.19 -19.04 -4.39
N GLU A 338 1.76 -18.61 -3.20
CA GLU A 338 0.98 -19.46 -2.28
C GLU A 338 -0.39 -19.79 -2.86
N VAL A 339 -1.09 -18.79 -3.39
CA VAL A 339 -2.41 -18.97 -4.02
C VAL A 339 -2.31 -19.90 -5.22
N ILE A 340 -1.26 -19.77 -6.04
CA ILE A 340 -1.00 -20.65 -7.19
C ILE A 340 -0.73 -22.08 -6.71
N ALA A 341 0.10 -22.27 -5.68
CA ALA A 341 0.43 -23.58 -5.14
C ALA A 341 -0.80 -24.28 -4.55
N ASP A 342 -1.60 -23.55 -3.77
CA ASP A 342 -2.83 -24.05 -3.15
C ASP A 342 -3.87 -24.44 -4.21
N ALA A 343 -4.12 -23.58 -5.21
CA ALA A 343 -5.02 -23.88 -6.31
C ALA A 343 -4.53 -25.06 -7.17
N ALA A 344 -3.21 -25.28 -7.25
CA ALA A 344 -2.62 -26.42 -7.94
C ALA A 344 -2.58 -27.72 -7.10
N GLY A 345 -2.95 -27.65 -5.82
CA GLY A 345 -2.89 -28.76 -4.87
C GLY A 345 -1.48 -29.27 -4.59
N ILE A 346 -0.48 -28.37 -4.58
CA ILE A 346 0.93 -28.71 -4.36
C ILE A 346 1.51 -27.94 -3.17
N PRO A 347 2.51 -28.50 -2.47
CA PRO A 347 3.25 -27.70 -1.50
C PRO A 347 4.07 -26.61 -2.21
N LEU A 348 4.22 -25.44 -1.59
CA LEU A 348 4.95 -24.29 -2.16
C LEU A 348 6.36 -24.64 -2.66
N ARG A 349 7.10 -25.51 -1.95
CA ARG A 349 8.43 -26.00 -2.38
C ARG A 349 8.46 -26.69 -3.76
N ALA A 350 7.30 -27.15 -4.26
CA ALA A 350 7.16 -27.78 -5.56
C ALA A 350 6.73 -26.80 -6.67
N LEU A 351 6.46 -25.52 -6.34
CA LEU A 351 5.97 -24.50 -7.26
C LEU A 351 6.86 -24.41 -8.51
N TRP A 352 8.16 -24.26 -8.34
CA TRP A 352 9.12 -24.04 -9.43
C TRP A 352 9.26 -25.21 -10.40
N ARG A 353 8.81 -26.42 -10.03
CA ARG A 353 8.78 -27.58 -10.92
C ARG A 353 7.66 -27.47 -11.96
N ARG A 354 6.57 -26.78 -11.62
CA ARG A 354 5.36 -26.68 -12.46
C ARG A 354 5.17 -25.29 -13.06
N PHE A 355 5.68 -24.27 -12.40
CA PHE A 355 5.49 -22.88 -12.76
C PHE A 355 6.82 -22.14 -12.90
N ALA A 356 6.80 -21.06 -13.67
CA ALA A 356 7.87 -20.08 -13.76
C ALA A 356 7.30 -18.69 -13.48
N PHE A 357 8.11 -17.84 -12.85
CA PHE A 357 7.88 -16.40 -12.75
C PHE A 357 8.99 -15.68 -13.48
N LEU A 358 8.63 -14.77 -14.38
CA LEU A 358 9.54 -14.09 -15.28
C LEU A 358 9.26 -12.59 -15.26
N PRO A 359 10.26 -11.72 -15.52
CA PRO A 359 9.98 -10.33 -15.89
C PRO A 359 8.96 -10.29 -17.03
N PHE A 360 8.12 -9.26 -17.06
CA PHE A 360 7.19 -9.11 -18.17
C PHE A 360 7.96 -8.85 -19.48
N PRO A 361 7.56 -9.47 -20.62
CA PRO A 361 8.32 -9.37 -21.88
C PRO A 361 8.49 -7.93 -22.38
N GLU A 362 9.57 -7.69 -23.11
CA GLU A 362 9.91 -6.35 -23.61
C GLU A 362 8.89 -5.85 -24.65
N GLY A 363 8.45 -4.61 -24.46
CA GLY A 363 7.71 -3.86 -25.47
C GLY A 363 8.65 -3.26 -26.52
N PRO A 364 8.15 -2.89 -27.70
CA PRO A 364 8.96 -2.40 -28.81
C PRO A 364 9.72 -1.09 -28.54
N ARG A 365 9.36 -0.35 -27.47
CA ARG A 365 9.99 0.93 -27.08
C ARG A 365 10.68 0.87 -25.72
N GLY A 366 10.63 -0.28 -25.05
CA GLY A 366 11.08 -0.41 -23.68
C GLY A 366 12.08 -1.53 -23.49
N GLN A 367 12.22 -1.89 -22.23
CA GLN A 367 13.16 -2.87 -21.74
C GLN A 367 12.45 -3.67 -20.63
N ALA A 368 12.77 -4.96 -20.50
CA ALA A 368 12.17 -5.80 -19.48
C ALA A 368 12.75 -5.41 -18.12
N GLY A 369 11.88 -4.99 -17.22
CA GLY A 369 12.22 -4.70 -15.84
C GLY A 369 11.02 -5.04 -14.96
N PRO A 370 11.24 -5.56 -13.75
CA PRO A 370 10.14 -5.75 -12.83
C PRO A 370 9.65 -4.39 -12.31
N VAL A 371 8.35 -4.25 -12.17
CA VAL A 371 7.80 -3.21 -11.29
C VAL A 371 7.87 -3.75 -9.88
N ALA A 372 8.45 -2.98 -8.97
CA ALA A 372 8.41 -3.31 -7.56
C ALA A 372 7.17 -2.72 -6.89
N GLY A 373 6.66 -3.47 -5.93
CA GLY A 373 5.68 -3.02 -4.97
C GLY A 373 5.93 -3.72 -3.64
N GLY A 374 4.94 -3.67 -2.77
CA GLY A 374 5.05 -4.25 -1.45
C GLY A 374 4.19 -3.52 -0.44
N MET A 375 4.26 -4.03 0.78
CA MET A 375 3.54 -3.50 1.91
C MET A 375 4.51 -2.87 2.90
N ALA A 376 4.07 -1.82 3.59
CA ALA A 376 4.89 -1.10 4.55
C ALA A 376 4.13 -0.81 5.85
N TYR A 377 4.82 -0.97 6.97
CA TYR A 377 4.28 -0.61 8.28
C TYR A 377 4.27 0.90 8.44
N THR A 378 3.15 1.43 8.91
CA THR A 378 2.92 2.84 9.19
C THR A 378 2.38 3.01 10.60
N VAL A 379 2.58 4.19 11.18
CA VAL A 379 2.00 4.58 12.49
C VAL A 379 0.99 5.70 12.27
N PHE A 380 -0.24 5.51 12.74
CA PHE A 380 -1.27 6.55 12.64
C PHE A 380 -1.12 7.59 13.73
N ARG A 381 -1.46 8.86 13.40
CA ARG A 381 -1.43 9.98 14.34
C ARG A 381 -2.33 9.77 15.56
N GLN A 382 -3.42 9.01 15.40
CA GLN A 382 -4.35 8.66 16.47
C GLN A 382 -3.86 7.50 17.36
N SER A 383 -2.63 7.00 17.16
CA SER A 383 -2.04 5.97 18.02
C SER A 383 -1.93 6.49 19.46
N ALA A 384 -2.34 5.65 20.42
CA ALA A 384 -2.25 5.99 21.83
C ALA A 384 -0.83 5.90 22.38
N ASP A 385 0.04 5.10 21.75
CA ASP A 385 1.45 4.95 22.08
C ASP A 385 2.27 4.78 20.79
N PRO A 386 2.54 5.87 20.06
CA PRO A 386 3.28 5.80 18.81
C PRO A 386 4.73 5.34 19.00
N ALA A 387 5.31 5.53 20.20
CA ALA A 387 6.64 5.03 20.51
C ALA A 387 6.65 3.49 20.63
N ALA A 388 5.65 2.89 21.28
CA ALA A 388 5.48 1.44 21.28
C ALA A 388 5.20 0.89 19.87
N ALA A 389 4.41 1.62 19.08
CA ALA A 389 4.18 1.26 17.69
C ALA A 389 5.49 1.25 16.88
N MET A 390 6.35 2.25 17.06
CA MET A 390 7.67 2.28 16.42
C MET A 390 8.53 1.08 16.82
N ARG A 391 8.58 0.71 18.12
CA ARG A 391 9.30 -0.49 18.59
C ARG A 391 8.79 -1.78 17.94
N VAL A 392 7.49 -1.89 17.68
CA VAL A 392 6.91 -3.02 16.93
C VAL A 392 7.47 -3.07 15.51
N ILE A 393 7.52 -1.93 14.81
CA ILE A 393 8.08 -1.85 13.45
C ILE A 393 9.55 -2.25 13.43
N GLU A 394 10.36 -1.70 14.34
CA GLU A 394 11.78 -2.02 14.46
C GLU A 394 12.00 -3.51 14.70
N HIS A 395 11.23 -4.10 15.61
CA HIS A 395 11.30 -5.52 15.93
C HIS A 395 10.92 -6.40 14.73
N LEU A 396 9.74 -6.17 14.14
CA LEU A 396 9.21 -6.98 13.03
C LEU A 396 10.05 -6.88 11.75
N THR A 397 10.87 -5.83 11.62
CA THR A 397 11.69 -5.58 10.44
C THR A 397 13.16 -5.88 10.66
N THR A 398 13.53 -6.59 11.74
CA THR A 398 14.91 -7.05 11.97
C THR A 398 15.41 -7.99 10.87
N THR A 399 16.73 -8.02 10.66
CA THR A 399 17.40 -8.89 9.69
C THR A 399 16.96 -10.35 9.74
N PRO A 400 16.99 -11.06 10.89
CA PRO A 400 16.58 -12.47 10.94
C PRO A 400 15.10 -12.67 10.61
N LEU A 401 14.21 -11.78 11.05
CA LEU A 401 12.77 -11.93 10.79
C LEU A 401 12.42 -11.68 9.33
N LEU A 402 13.02 -10.66 8.70
CA LEU A 402 12.84 -10.41 7.27
C LEU A 402 13.45 -11.51 6.40
N ALA A 403 14.61 -12.06 6.78
CA ALA A 403 15.22 -13.18 6.05
C ALA A 403 14.37 -14.45 6.17
N ALA A 404 13.92 -14.79 7.39
CA ALA A 404 13.07 -15.96 7.63
C ALA A 404 11.75 -15.90 6.85
N ARG A 405 11.20 -14.70 6.64
CA ARG A 405 10.00 -14.51 5.83
C ARG A 405 10.19 -14.90 4.36
N ALA A 406 11.35 -14.59 3.79
CA ALA A 406 11.65 -14.94 2.40
C ALA A 406 11.98 -16.43 2.20
N HIS A 407 12.19 -17.19 3.29
CA HIS A 407 12.56 -18.59 3.20
C HIS A 407 11.49 -19.42 2.49
N GLY A 408 11.86 -20.00 1.34
CA GLY A 408 10.97 -20.82 0.51
C GLY A 408 9.87 -20.05 -0.23
N ARG A 409 9.89 -18.70 -0.20
CA ARG A 409 8.88 -17.83 -0.84
C ARG A 409 9.53 -16.93 -1.91
N PRO A 410 8.83 -16.58 -3.00
CA PRO A 410 9.28 -15.58 -3.99
C PRO A 410 9.04 -14.14 -3.51
N LEU A 411 9.64 -13.83 -2.37
CA LEU A 411 9.56 -12.53 -1.71
C LEU A 411 10.97 -12.03 -1.47
N ILE A 412 11.20 -10.72 -1.67
CA ILE A 412 12.53 -10.15 -1.51
C ILE A 412 12.56 -9.28 -0.24
N PRO A 413 13.45 -9.54 0.72
CA PRO A 413 13.59 -8.68 1.88
C PRO A 413 14.05 -7.26 1.48
N PRO A 414 13.44 -6.19 2.03
CA PRO A 414 13.82 -4.82 1.69
C PRO A 414 15.10 -4.34 2.39
N ARG A 415 15.55 -5.09 3.41
CA ARG A 415 16.79 -4.87 4.14
C ARG A 415 17.93 -5.66 3.48
N ARG A 416 19.02 -5.00 3.09
CA ARG A 416 20.18 -5.58 2.38
C ARG A 416 20.80 -6.75 3.15
N SER A 417 21.00 -6.62 4.46
CA SER A 417 21.50 -7.73 5.28
C SER A 417 20.57 -8.95 5.24
N ALA A 418 19.26 -8.76 5.31
CA ALA A 418 18.27 -9.84 5.22
C ALA A 418 18.20 -10.44 3.81
N MET A 419 18.30 -9.59 2.79
CA MET A 419 18.32 -9.97 1.38
C MET A 419 19.53 -10.84 1.07
N ALA A 420 20.71 -10.52 1.61
CA ALA A 420 21.91 -11.33 1.44
C ALA A 420 21.76 -12.73 2.04
N LEU A 421 21.14 -12.83 3.23
CA LEU A 421 20.80 -14.12 3.83
C LEU A 421 19.82 -14.91 2.95
N ALA A 422 18.72 -14.29 2.54
CA ALA A 422 17.71 -14.93 1.72
C ALA A 422 18.24 -15.37 0.33
N ALA A 423 19.10 -14.57 -0.29
CA ALA A 423 19.72 -14.88 -1.59
C ALA A 423 20.63 -16.11 -1.52
N SER A 424 21.20 -16.43 -0.35
CA SER A 424 22.01 -17.64 -0.16
C SER A 424 21.18 -18.93 -0.13
N GLU A 425 19.87 -18.81 0.10
CA GLU A 425 18.94 -19.95 0.26
C GLU A 425 17.88 -20.04 -0.84
N SER A 426 17.78 -19.04 -1.72
CA SER A 426 16.74 -18.91 -2.74
C SER A 426 17.30 -18.44 -4.08
N ASP A 427 17.32 -19.35 -5.06
CA ASP A 427 17.69 -19.05 -6.45
C ASP A 427 16.83 -17.92 -7.04
N PHE A 428 15.56 -17.87 -6.63
CA PHE A 428 14.66 -16.78 -7.05
C PHE A 428 15.17 -15.43 -6.56
N VAL A 429 15.47 -15.30 -5.26
CA VAL A 429 15.95 -14.04 -4.68
C VAL A 429 17.29 -13.67 -5.31
N ALA A 430 18.22 -14.62 -5.41
CA ALA A 430 19.52 -14.40 -6.05
C ALA A 430 19.39 -13.89 -7.50
N ALA A 431 18.51 -14.48 -8.30
CA ALA A 431 18.29 -14.09 -9.69
C ALA A 431 17.59 -12.72 -9.83
N MET A 432 16.71 -12.36 -8.89
CA MET A 432 15.98 -11.10 -8.95
C MET A 432 16.81 -9.91 -8.46
N VAL A 433 17.63 -10.09 -7.43
CA VAL A 433 18.54 -9.04 -6.92
C VAL A 433 19.50 -8.53 -8.01
N GLN A 434 19.94 -9.40 -8.93
CA GLN A 434 20.79 -9.01 -10.06
C GLN A 434 20.11 -8.07 -11.07
N ARG A 435 18.78 -7.89 -10.98
CA ARG A 435 17.98 -7.07 -11.91
C ARG A 435 17.40 -5.82 -11.25
N PHE A 436 17.85 -5.49 -10.04
CA PHE A 436 17.33 -4.35 -9.27
C PHE A 436 17.64 -2.99 -9.89
N ASP A 437 18.65 -2.92 -10.76
CA ASP A 437 18.99 -1.73 -11.55
C ASP A 437 17.91 -1.34 -12.57
N ARG A 438 17.05 -2.28 -12.97
CA ARG A 438 15.93 -2.07 -13.91
C ARG A 438 14.57 -2.01 -13.22
N VAL A 439 14.53 -1.96 -11.89
CA VAL A 439 13.29 -1.86 -11.12
C VAL A 439 12.66 -0.49 -11.34
N THR A 440 11.35 -0.49 -11.59
CA THR A 440 10.52 0.72 -11.58
C THR A 440 9.47 0.63 -10.48
N THR A 441 8.97 1.78 -10.02
CA THR A 441 7.93 1.84 -8.98
C THR A 441 6.74 2.67 -9.47
N ARG A 442 5.60 2.49 -8.80
CA ARG A 442 4.40 3.30 -9.02
C ARG A 442 4.60 4.69 -8.42
N PRO A 443 3.96 5.74 -8.96
CA PRO A 443 4.19 7.11 -8.49
C PRO A 443 3.73 7.31 -7.04
N ALA A 444 4.63 7.77 -6.17
CA ALA A 444 4.33 8.15 -4.79
C ALA A 444 3.82 9.60 -4.72
N ILE A 445 2.52 9.79 -4.98
CA ILE A 445 1.88 11.11 -5.03
C ILE A 445 0.69 11.22 -4.06
N PRO A 446 0.36 12.42 -3.57
CA PRO A 446 -0.93 12.68 -2.95
C PRO A 446 -2.09 12.28 -3.87
N HIS A 447 -3.22 11.87 -3.29
CA HIS A 447 -4.41 11.49 -4.06
C HIS A 447 -4.21 10.28 -4.99
N TYR A 448 -3.13 9.50 -4.80
CA TYR A 448 -2.84 8.33 -5.60
C TYR A 448 -4.04 7.39 -5.73
N HIS A 449 -4.79 7.14 -4.65
CA HIS A 449 -5.94 6.24 -4.69
C HIS A 449 -7.03 6.73 -5.67
N MET A 450 -7.25 8.04 -5.79
CA MET A 450 -8.17 8.58 -6.79
C MET A 450 -7.64 8.39 -8.21
N VAL A 451 -6.32 8.54 -8.40
CA VAL A 451 -5.64 8.27 -9.68
C VAL A 451 -5.74 6.80 -10.06
N SER A 452 -5.48 5.87 -9.14
CA SER A 452 -5.51 4.43 -9.40
C SER A 452 -6.90 3.95 -9.83
N ILE A 453 -7.97 4.49 -9.24
CA ILE A 453 -9.35 4.20 -9.67
C ILE A 453 -9.56 4.59 -11.14
N GLN A 454 -9.02 5.72 -11.60
CA GLN A 454 -9.15 6.11 -13.01
C GLN A 454 -8.36 5.19 -13.93
N LEU A 455 -7.18 4.74 -13.51
CA LEU A 455 -6.39 3.76 -14.25
C LEU A 455 -7.12 2.41 -14.36
N GLN A 456 -7.81 1.97 -13.31
CA GLN A 456 -8.63 0.76 -13.32
C GLN A 456 -9.77 0.86 -14.34
N HIS A 457 -10.53 1.96 -14.31
CA HIS A 457 -11.60 2.20 -15.28
C HIS A 457 -11.08 2.33 -16.71
N MET A 458 -9.88 2.90 -16.90
CA MET A 458 -9.24 3.00 -18.21
C MET A 458 -8.93 1.61 -18.78
N VAL A 459 -8.33 0.73 -17.99
CA VAL A 459 -8.01 -0.65 -18.41
C VAL A 459 -9.30 -1.40 -18.73
N GLU A 460 -10.32 -1.29 -17.88
CA GLU A 460 -11.63 -1.91 -18.10
C GLU A 460 -12.29 -1.44 -19.40
N ALA A 461 -12.31 -0.13 -19.65
CA ALA A 461 -12.89 0.44 -20.86
C ALA A 461 -12.14 -0.02 -22.13
N VAL A 462 -10.83 -0.24 -22.04
CA VAL A 462 -10.03 -0.78 -23.14
C VAL A 462 -10.32 -2.27 -23.33
N ILE A 463 -10.28 -3.09 -22.28
CA ILE A 463 -10.53 -4.54 -22.39
C ILE A 463 -11.92 -4.82 -22.95
N THR A 464 -12.94 -4.12 -22.47
CA THR A 464 -14.33 -4.24 -22.96
C THR A 464 -14.55 -3.65 -24.35
N GLY A 465 -13.61 -2.84 -24.86
CA GLY A 465 -13.76 -2.14 -26.14
C GLY A 465 -14.67 -0.92 -26.09
N THR A 466 -15.11 -0.51 -24.90
CA THR A 466 -15.91 0.71 -24.67
C THR A 466 -15.16 1.96 -25.14
N LEU A 467 -13.84 2.01 -24.95
CA LEU A 467 -12.97 3.06 -25.46
C LEU A 467 -11.80 2.49 -26.26
N ARG A 468 -11.42 3.20 -27.33
CA ARG A 468 -10.18 2.93 -28.05
C ARG A 468 -8.97 3.32 -27.16
N PRO A 469 -7.85 2.57 -27.21
CA PRO A 469 -6.67 2.83 -26.39
C PRO A 469 -6.20 4.29 -26.32
N ALA A 470 -6.14 4.99 -27.46
CA ALA A 470 -5.70 6.40 -27.50
C ALA A 470 -6.68 7.33 -26.75
N ALA A 471 -7.98 7.19 -27.02
CA ALA A 471 -9.01 8.00 -26.36
C ALA A 471 -9.11 7.68 -24.86
N ALA A 472 -8.86 6.43 -24.46
CA ALA A 472 -8.82 6.04 -23.05
C ALA A 472 -7.63 6.68 -22.32
N ALA A 473 -6.43 6.66 -22.93
CA ALA A 473 -5.23 7.28 -22.38
C ALA A 473 -5.38 8.79 -22.24
N GLU A 474 -5.78 9.49 -23.31
CA GLU A 474 -6.00 10.94 -23.34
C GLU A 474 -7.00 11.37 -22.26
N ARG A 475 -8.20 10.76 -22.25
CA ARG A 475 -9.23 11.08 -21.25
C ARG A 475 -8.74 10.85 -19.83
N THR A 476 -8.03 9.76 -19.58
CA THR A 476 -7.55 9.42 -18.24
C THR A 476 -6.44 10.37 -17.81
N ALA A 477 -5.56 10.79 -18.72
CA ALA A 477 -4.52 11.77 -18.46
C ALA A 477 -5.11 13.12 -18.00
N GLU A 478 -6.17 13.61 -18.67
CA GLU A 478 -6.88 14.83 -18.27
C GLU A 478 -7.51 14.72 -16.87
N VAL A 479 -8.13 13.58 -16.56
CA VAL A 479 -8.72 13.37 -15.22
C VAL A 479 -7.63 13.30 -14.14
N ILE A 480 -6.51 12.62 -14.42
CA ILE A 480 -5.36 12.58 -13.50
C ILE A 480 -4.79 13.98 -13.30
N SER A 481 -4.68 14.78 -14.36
CA SER A 481 -4.26 16.19 -14.25
C SER A 481 -5.19 16.99 -13.35
N ALA A 482 -6.52 16.83 -13.49
CA ALA A 482 -7.48 17.49 -12.62
C ALA A 482 -7.39 17.04 -11.15
N ILE A 483 -7.09 15.76 -10.89
CA ILE A 483 -6.91 15.22 -9.53
C ILE A 483 -5.63 15.75 -8.88
N THR A 484 -4.54 15.79 -9.64
CA THR A 484 -3.18 16.02 -9.11
C THR A 484 -2.72 17.48 -9.24
N GLY A 485 -3.34 18.25 -10.12
CA GLY A 485 -2.88 19.58 -10.53
C GLY A 485 -1.66 19.56 -11.46
N LEU A 486 -1.15 18.38 -11.86
CA LEU A 486 0.01 18.27 -12.74
C LEU A 486 -0.38 18.50 -14.21
N PRO A 487 0.46 19.15 -15.03
CA PRO A 487 0.16 19.36 -16.45
C PRO A 487 0.25 18.05 -17.25
N VAL A 488 -0.57 17.93 -18.30
CA VAL A 488 -0.54 16.80 -19.25
C VAL A 488 0.48 17.05 -20.35
N VAL A 489 1.21 16.01 -20.73
CA VAL A 489 2.04 15.98 -21.94
C VAL A 489 1.36 15.11 -22.99
N HIS A 490 0.81 15.74 -24.03
CA HIS A 490 0.18 15.03 -25.15
C HIS A 490 1.22 14.60 -26.19
N ALA A 491 0.95 13.46 -26.82
CA ALA A 491 1.77 12.90 -27.90
C ALA A 491 1.98 13.83 -29.11
N SER A 492 1.09 14.81 -29.35
CA SER A 492 1.20 15.77 -30.47
C SER A 492 2.23 16.88 -30.22
N THR A 493 2.58 17.16 -28.96
CA THR A 493 3.47 18.26 -28.57
C THR A 493 4.96 17.89 -28.58
N SER A 494 5.29 16.60 -28.50
CA SER A 494 6.68 16.12 -28.43
C SER A 494 7.39 16.01 -29.78
N GLN A 495 6.66 16.06 -30.90
CA GLN A 495 7.26 16.10 -32.25
C GLN A 495 7.78 17.49 -32.68
N GLN A 496 7.53 18.55 -31.91
CA GLN A 496 8.04 19.90 -32.22
C GLN A 496 9.31 20.28 -31.46
N ALA A 497 9.82 19.43 -30.57
CA ALA A 497 10.99 19.70 -29.73
C ALA A 497 12.16 18.71 -29.92
N SER A 498 12.18 17.95 -31.03
CA SER A 498 13.28 17.04 -31.40
C SER A 498 14.08 17.55 -32.58
#